data_AF-A0A3D0DVC2-F1
#
_entry.id   AF-A0A3D0DVC2-F1
#
_cell.length_a   1.000
_cell.length_b   1.000
_cell.length_c   1.000
_cell.angle_alpha   90.00
_cell.angle_beta   90.00
_cell.angle_gamma   90.00
#
_symmetry.space_group_name_H-M   'P 1'
#
loop_
_entity.id
_entity.type
_entity.pdbx_description
1 polymer ?
#
loop_
_entity_poly.entity_id
_entity_poly.type
_entity_poly.pdbx_seq_one_letter_code
_entity_poly.pdbx_strand_id
1 'polypeptide(L)'
;MATAPAPAQSDTLAQIKSLIGKAECSSDSQCQILPIGARPCGGPAGYLAWSTAKTPVSDVQALADRYRGEQQERNTRSGMLSDCRAIAPPAVSCRAGSCQLGDALDAR
;
A
#
# COMPACT_ATOMS: atom_id res chain seq x y z
N MET A 1 28.41 -8.92 -11.12
CA MET A 1 26.99 -8.68 -11.47
C MET A 1 26.36 -7.96 -10.29
N ALA A 2 26.12 -6.65 -10.39
CA ALA A 2 25.58 -5.84 -9.30
C ALA A 2 24.19 -5.34 -9.72
N THR A 3 23.14 -5.96 -9.17
CA THR A 3 21.78 -5.45 -9.22
C THR A 3 21.75 -4.07 -8.61
N ALA A 4 21.47 -3.05 -9.43
CA ALA A 4 21.34 -1.67 -8.98
C ALA A 4 20.19 -1.58 -7.95
N PRO A 5 20.41 -1.01 -6.75
CA PRO A 5 19.31 -0.67 -5.85
C PRO A 5 18.57 0.50 -6.48
N ALA A 6 17.35 0.30 -6.97
CA ALA A 6 16.54 1.40 -7.48
C ALA A 6 16.12 2.31 -6.30
N PRO A 7 16.64 3.54 -6.18
CA PRO A 7 16.53 4.35 -4.96
C PRO A 7 15.17 5.07 -4.83
N ALA A 8 14.24 4.95 -5.77
CA ALA A 8 12.97 5.68 -5.75
C ALA A 8 11.85 5.00 -4.92
N GLN A 9 11.93 3.69 -4.69
CA GLN A 9 10.84 2.96 -4.03
C GLN A 9 10.74 3.25 -2.53
N SER A 10 11.89 3.46 -1.90
CA SER A 10 12.01 3.59 -0.45
C SER A 10 11.43 4.92 0.03
N ASP A 11 11.66 6.01 -0.70
CA ASP A 11 11.28 7.36 -0.25
C ASP A 11 9.78 7.60 -0.25
N THR A 12 9.07 7.30 -1.34
CA THR A 12 7.61 7.54 -1.40
C THR A 12 6.87 6.57 -0.46
N LEU A 13 7.28 5.30 -0.39
CA LEU A 13 6.69 4.34 0.54
C LEU A 13 6.97 4.72 2.00
N ALA A 14 8.17 5.19 2.33
CA ALA A 14 8.50 5.66 3.66
C ALA A 14 7.67 6.89 4.03
N GLN A 15 7.45 7.83 3.11
CA GLN A 15 6.56 8.97 3.31
C GLN A 15 5.12 8.52 3.57
N ILE A 16 4.58 7.59 2.78
CA ILE A 16 3.24 7.02 3.01
C ILE A 16 3.16 6.41 4.42
N LYS A 17 4.13 5.58 4.81
CA LYS A 17 4.17 4.96 6.13
C LYS A 17 4.30 5.98 7.26
N SER A 18 5.11 7.03 7.07
CA SER A 18 5.26 8.12 8.03
C SER A 18 3.98 8.95 8.16
N LEU A 19 3.28 9.17 7.04
CA LEU A 19 2.02 9.89 7.00
C LEU A 19 0.90 9.10 7.69
N ILE A 20 0.83 7.80 7.45
CA ILE A 20 -0.10 6.88 8.13
C ILE A 20 0.24 6.74 9.62
N GLY A 21 1.54 6.68 9.94
CA GLY A 21 2.05 6.53 11.30
C GLY A 21 1.49 5.28 11.99
N LYS A 22 0.82 5.48 13.13
CA LYS A 22 0.20 4.41 13.92
C LYS A 22 -1.18 3.98 13.41
N ALA A 23 -1.74 4.66 12.41
CA ALA A 23 -3.10 4.43 11.95
C ALA A 23 -4.13 4.40 13.10
N GLU A 24 -4.03 5.37 14.03
CA GLU A 24 -4.89 5.42 15.21
C GLU A 24 -6.36 5.58 14.80
N CYS A 25 -7.22 4.75 15.39
CA CYS A 25 -8.65 4.72 15.08
C CYS A 25 -9.49 4.71 16.34
N SER A 26 -10.62 5.39 16.28
CA SER A 26 -11.65 5.39 17.33
C SER A 26 -12.81 4.47 16.97
N SER A 27 -13.06 4.25 15.66
CA SER A 27 -14.13 3.40 15.14
C SER A 27 -13.69 2.69 13.86
N ASP A 28 -14.27 1.52 13.58
CA ASP A 28 -14.01 0.75 12.36
C ASP A 28 -14.26 1.56 11.08
N SER A 29 -15.26 2.45 11.09
CA SER A 29 -15.65 3.25 9.92
C SER A 29 -14.59 4.28 9.52
N GLN A 30 -13.62 4.57 10.39
CA GLN A 30 -12.48 5.45 10.11
C GLN A 30 -11.31 4.70 9.48
N CYS A 31 -11.29 3.37 9.58
CA CYS A 31 -10.25 2.56 9.00
C CYS A 31 -10.52 2.33 7.52
N GLN A 32 -9.51 2.59 6.70
CA GLN A 32 -9.56 2.39 5.26
C GLN A 32 -8.32 1.62 4.80
N ILE A 33 -8.44 1.00 3.62
CA ILE A 33 -7.35 0.32 2.95
C ILE A 33 -6.80 1.21 1.85
N LEU A 34 -5.47 1.34 1.80
CA LEU A 34 -4.77 2.07 0.75
C LEU A 34 -4.08 1.07 -0.18
N PRO A 35 -4.50 0.97 -1.44
CA PRO A 35 -3.78 0.18 -2.44
C PRO A 35 -2.45 0.87 -2.80
N ILE A 36 -1.32 0.23 -2.52
CA ILE A 36 0.01 0.76 -2.79
C ILE A 36 0.76 -0.07 -3.84
N GLY A 37 1.58 0.64 -4.63
CA GLY A 37 2.44 0.08 -5.65
C GLY A 37 1.69 -0.38 -6.89
N ALA A 38 2.43 -0.91 -7.86
CA ALA A 38 1.91 -1.45 -9.10
C ALA A 38 2.56 -2.81 -9.38
N ARG A 39 1.75 -3.79 -9.82
CA ARG A 39 2.25 -5.08 -10.34
C ARG A 39 2.38 -5.04 -11.86
N PRO A 40 3.27 -5.86 -12.44
CA PRO A 40 3.46 -5.93 -13.89
C PRO A 40 2.20 -6.27 -14.69
N CYS A 41 1.31 -7.12 -14.15
CA CYS A 41 0.07 -7.50 -14.84
C CYS A 41 -1.12 -6.54 -14.63
N GLY A 42 -0.92 -5.47 -13.85
CA GLY A 42 -2.01 -4.60 -13.40
C GLY A 42 -2.50 -4.93 -11.99
N GLY A 43 -2.85 -3.90 -11.24
CA GLY A 43 -3.28 -3.97 -9.85
C GLY A 43 -2.22 -3.52 -8.84
N PRO A 44 -2.63 -3.29 -7.58
CA PRO A 44 -1.72 -2.88 -6.52
C PRO A 44 -0.75 -4.00 -6.14
N ALA A 45 0.45 -3.61 -5.70
CA ALA A 45 1.44 -4.54 -5.18
C ALA A 45 1.11 -5.01 -3.76
N GLY A 46 0.37 -4.19 -3.00
CA GLY A 46 -0.13 -4.53 -1.68
C GLY A 46 -1.13 -3.50 -1.16
N TYR A 47 -1.54 -3.70 0.08
CA TYR A 47 -2.47 -2.82 0.78
C TYR A 47 -1.85 -2.38 2.11
N LEU A 48 -2.16 -1.15 2.53
CA LEU A 48 -1.83 -0.65 3.87
C LEU A 48 -3.12 -0.25 4.59
N ALA A 49 -3.22 -0.57 5.88
CA ALA A 49 -4.26 -0.04 6.75
C ALA A 49 -3.90 1.39 7.15
N TRP A 50 -4.87 2.29 7.09
CA TRP A 50 -4.71 3.67 7.53
C TRP A 50 -6.03 4.20 8.09
N SER A 51 -5.93 5.30 8.83
CA SER A 51 -7.08 5.95 9.45
C SER A 51 -7.32 7.30 8.83
N THR A 52 -8.55 7.52 8.36
CA THR A 52 -9.02 8.82 7.84
C THR A 52 -9.22 9.85 8.96
N ALA A 53 -9.15 9.44 10.22
CA ALA A 53 -9.33 10.33 11.36
C ALA A 53 -8.14 11.29 11.57
N LYS A 54 -6.92 10.84 11.26
CA LYS A 54 -5.68 11.62 11.43
C LYS A 54 -5.03 12.01 10.12
N THR A 55 -5.36 11.30 9.04
CA THR A 55 -4.67 11.42 7.76
C THR A 55 -5.64 11.87 6.68
N PRO A 56 -5.38 12.97 5.95
CA PRO A 56 -6.23 13.38 4.86
C PRO A 56 -6.13 12.41 3.68
N VAL A 57 -7.30 12.01 3.15
CA VAL A 57 -7.42 11.04 2.05
C VAL A 57 -6.64 11.49 0.80
N SER A 58 -6.68 12.79 0.51
CA SER A 58 -6.02 13.39 -0.65
C SER A 58 -4.51 13.19 -0.65
N ASP A 59 -3.85 13.42 0.48
CA ASP A 59 -2.38 13.37 0.56
C ASP A 59 -1.89 11.93 0.46
N VAL A 60 -2.61 11.03 1.13
CA VAL A 60 -2.35 9.59 1.09
C VAL A 60 -2.55 9.04 -0.33
N GLN A 61 -3.62 9.44 -1.01
CA GLN A 61 -3.87 9.05 -2.41
C GLN A 61 -2.83 9.62 -3.36
N ALA A 62 -2.44 10.90 -3.21
CA ALA A 62 -1.43 11.52 -4.05
C ALA A 62 -0.08 10.79 -3.94
N LEU A 63 0.34 10.45 -2.72
CA LEU A 63 1.56 9.67 -2.52
C LEU A 63 1.45 8.23 -3.04
N ALA A 64 0.30 7.58 -2.86
CA ALA A 64 0.07 6.22 -3.35
C ALA A 64 0.07 6.16 -4.88
N ASP A 65 -0.52 7.15 -5.55
CA ASP A 65 -0.53 7.28 -7.00
C ASP A 65 0.87 7.53 -7.56
N ARG A 66 1.62 8.44 -6.93
CA ARG A 66 3.03 8.66 -7.25
C ARG A 66 3.84 7.36 -7.14
N TYR A 67 3.72 6.65 -6.03
CA TYR A 67 4.41 5.37 -5.83
C TYR A 67 3.99 4.32 -6.85
N ARG A 68 2.70 4.28 -7.23
CA ARG A 68 2.18 3.40 -8.27
C ARG A 68 2.84 3.70 -9.63
N GLY A 69 2.92 4.96 -10.03
CA GLY A 69 3.58 5.37 -11.27
C GLY A 69 5.06 4.97 -11.32
N GLU A 70 5.79 5.24 -10.23
CA GLU A 70 7.21 4.85 -10.07
C GLU A 70 7.40 3.34 -10.21
N GLN A 71 6.50 2.54 -9.61
CA GLN A 71 6.56 1.08 -9.72
C GLN A 71 6.16 0.57 -11.10
N GLN A 72 5.19 1.20 -11.74
CA GLN A 72 4.73 0.80 -13.07
C GLN A 72 5.83 1.01 -14.12
N GLU A 73 6.51 2.16 -14.10
CA GLU A 73 7.63 2.43 -15.00
C GLU A 73 8.79 1.44 -14.78
N ARG A 74 9.09 1.13 -13.50
CA ARG A 74 10.12 0.14 -13.15
C ARG A 74 9.77 -1.26 -13.62
N ASN A 75 8.52 -1.69 -13.45
CA ASN A 75 8.06 -3.00 -13.92
C ASN A 75 8.20 -3.11 -15.44
N THR A 76 7.77 -2.07 -16.17
CA THR A 76 7.92 -1.98 -17.62
C THR A 76 9.38 -2.05 -18.03
N ARG A 77 10.27 -1.32 -17.35
CA ARG A 77 11.70 -1.28 -17.65
C ARG A 77 12.44 -2.56 -17.27
N SER A 78 12.02 -3.24 -16.21
CA SER A 78 12.68 -4.45 -15.69
C SER A 78 12.31 -5.70 -16.48
N GLY A 79 11.26 -5.67 -17.33
CA GLY A 79 10.76 -6.86 -18.03
C GLY A 79 10.29 -7.97 -17.08
N MET A 80 9.98 -7.63 -15.82
CA MET A 80 9.69 -8.60 -14.78
C MET A 80 8.30 -9.21 -15.02
N LEU A 81 8.27 -10.52 -15.30
CA LEU A 81 7.04 -11.29 -15.40
C LEU A 81 6.54 -11.61 -13.99
N SER A 82 5.36 -11.09 -13.62
CA SER A 82 4.65 -11.47 -12.39
C SER A 82 3.64 -12.58 -12.70
N ASP A 83 3.32 -13.41 -11.71
CA ASP A 83 2.38 -14.55 -11.80
C ASP A 83 0.90 -14.16 -12.06
N CYS A 84 0.65 -12.97 -12.59
CA CYS A 84 -0.67 -12.39 -12.90
C CYS A 84 -1.78 -12.52 -11.83
N ARG A 85 -1.45 -12.81 -10.57
CA ARG A 85 -2.45 -12.94 -9.49
C ARG A 85 -2.96 -11.56 -9.08
N ALA A 86 -4.27 -11.36 -9.12
CA ALA A 86 -4.90 -10.26 -8.40
C ALA A 86 -4.81 -10.52 -6.90
N ILE A 87 -4.50 -9.48 -6.11
CA ILE A 87 -4.59 -9.53 -4.65
C ILE A 87 -5.94 -8.95 -4.30
N ALA A 88 -6.77 -9.73 -3.61
CA ALA A 88 -8.04 -9.23 -3.11
C ALA A 88 -7.78 -8.21 -1.98
N PRO A 89 -8.58 -7.14 -1.89
CA PRO A 89 -8.47 -6.20 -0.79
C PRO A 89 -8.79 -6.93 0.54
N PRO A 90 -7.88 -6.90 1.53
CA PRO A 90 -8.15 -7.42 2.86
C PRO A 90 -9.22 -6.58 3.56
N ALA A 91 -9.95 -7.19 4.50
CA ALA A 91 -10.79 -6.43 5.42
C ALA A 91 -9.92 -5.52 6.29
N VAL A 92 -10.45 -4.40 6.75
CA VAL A 92 -9.77 -3.54 7.74
C VAL A 92 -10.69 -3.34 8.93
N SER A 93 -10.12 -3.40 10.12
CA SER A 93 -10.86 -3.16 11.35
C SER A 93 -9.98 -2.47 12.37
N CYS A 94 -10.61 -1.65 13.21
CA CYS A 94 -9.94 -0.99 14.32
C CYS A 94 -9.71 -2.02 15.44
N ARG A 95 -8.47 -2.44 15.65
CA ARG A 95 -8.10 -3.38 16.73
C ARG A 95 -7.11 -2.71 17.67
N ALA A 96 -7.46 -2.68 18.96
CA ALA A 96 -6.65 -2.05 20.01
C ALA A 96 -6.29 -0.58 19.71
N GLY A 97 -7.21 0.17 19.09
CA GLY A 97 -7.01 1.59 18.75
C GLY A 97 -6.09 1.82 17.54
N SER A 98 -5.79 0.78 16.76
CA SER A 98 -5.00 0.89 15.51
C SER A 98 -5.68 0.13 14.38
N CYS A 99 -5.72 0.72 13.18
CA CYS A 99 -6.28 0.05 12.01
C CYS A 99 -5.36 -1.09 11.60
N GLN A 100 -5.91 -2.31 11.56
CA GLN A 100 -5.19 -3.50 11.14
C GLN A 100 -5.89 -4.13 9.93
N LEU A 101 -5.08 -4.59 8.98
CA LEU A 101 -5.56 -5.42 7.89
C LEU A 101 -5.89 -6.80 8.47
N GLY A 102 -7.09 -7.29 8.19
CA GLY A 102 -7.43 -8.70 8.36
C GLY A 102 -6.70 -9.48 7.27
N ASP A 103 -5.80 -10.37 7.68
CA ASP A 103 -5.07 -11.19 6.74
C ASP A 103 -6.04 -12.09 5.96
N ALA A 104 -5.90 -12.12 4.63
CA ALA A 104 -6.72 -12.96 3.77
C ALA A 104 -6.41 -14.48 3.93
N LEU A 105 -5.37 -14.86 4.69
CA LEU A 105 -5.05 -16.25 5.07
C LEU A 105 -5.72 -16.71 6.37
N ASP A 106 -6.46 -15.87 7.10
CA ASP A 106 -7.21 -16.31 8.30
C ASP A 106 -8.56 -16.95 7.94
N ALA A 107 -8.67 -17.54 6.75
CA ALA A 107 -9.81 -18.33 6.29
C ALA A 107 -9.43 -19.83 6.19
N ARG A 108 -8.74 -20.36 7.22
CA ARG A 108 -8.49 -21.80 7.37
C ARG A 108 -9.42 -22.42 8.40
#